data_AF-A0A919A3M5-F1
#
_entry.id   AF-A0A919A3M5-F1
#
_cell.length_a   1.000
_cell.length_b   1.000
_cell.length_c   1.000
_cell.angle_alpha   90.00
_cell.angle_beta   90.00
_cell.angle_gamma   90.00
#
_symmetry.space_group_name_H-M   'P 1'
#
loop_
_entity.id
_entity.type
_entity.pdbx_description
1 polymer ?
#
loop_
_entity_poly.entity_id
_entity_poly.type
_entity_poly.pdbx_seq_one_letter_code
_entity_poly.pdbx_strand_id
1 'polypeptide(L)'
;MERPERAERPEGAERAERPAATPDTGRDTGTPTGTTTGTAPDRPEPPAPEEATPRLLTPDEEQAFRERWRAVQSRFVDDPREAVHTADTLVADVMQTLAATFARHKQDLEGQWSQGEKVDTEDLRRALQRYRAFFNRLLST
;
A
#
# COMPACT_ATOMS: atom_id res chain seq x y z
N MET A 1 5.59 -7.06 51.32
CA MET A 1 6.92 -7.27 51.95
C MET A 1 7.37 -8.63 51.43
N GLU A 2 8.49 -8.84 50.75
CA GLU A 2 9.84 -8.28 50.88
C GLU A 2 10.52 -8.18 49.50
N ARG A 3 11.46 -7.24 49.37
CA ARG A 3 12.54 -7.25 48.37
C ARG A 3 13.76 -7.89 49.03
N PRO A 4 14.55 -8.66 48.30
CA PRO A 4 16.00 -8.40 48.20
C PRO A 4 16.48 -8.65 46.75
N GLU A 5 17.63 -8.24 46.22
CA GLU A 5 18.71 -7.32 46.57
C GLU A 5 19.44 -7.04 45.24
N ARG A 6 20.11 -5.90 45.12
CA ARG A 6 20.98 -5.54 43.99
C ARG A 6 22.32 -6.26 44.08
N ALA A 7 22.88 -6.62 42.92
CA ALA A 7 24.31 -6.53 42.56
C ALA A 7 24.50 -7.24 41.20
N GLU A 8 25.34 -6.86 40.23
CA GLU A 8 26.31 -5.80 40.01
C GLU A 8 26.66 -5.86 38.50
N ARG A 9 27.05 -4.72 37.91
CA ARG A 9 27.72 -4.67 36.59
C ARG A 9 29.20 -5.03 36.77
N PRO A 10 29.85 -5.49 35.69
CA PRO A 10 31.03 -4.79 35.20
C PRO A 10 30.88 -4.53 33.67
N GLU A 11 31.06 -3.33 33.12
CA GLU A 11 32.29 -2.56 32.91
C GLU A 11 33.40 -3.28 32.12
N GLY A 12 33.71 -2.70 30.95
CA GLY A 12 35.09 -2.51 30.50
C GLY A 12 35.66 -3.51 29.49
N ALA A 13 35.76 -3.09 28.23
CA ALA A 13 36.96 -3.19 27.40
C ALA A 13 36.70 -2.43 26.08
N GLU A 14 37.22 -1.22 25.90
CA GLU A 14 38.57 -0.92 25.36
C GLU A 14 38.55 -0.98 23.82
N ARG A 15 38.40 0.15 23.12
CA ARG A 15 39.41 1.14 22.67
C ARG A 15 39.97 0.79 21.27
N ALA A 16 40.16 1.87 20.48
CA ALA A 16 41.11 1.99 19.37
C ALA A 16 40.71 1.24 18.07
N GLU A 17 40.90 1.72 16.84
CA GLU A 17 41.71 2.80 16.29
C GLU A 17 41.16 3.16 14.88
N ARG A 18 41.21 4.45 14.51
CA ARG A 18 41.23 4.88 13.10
C ARG A 18 42.68 4.82 12.62
N PRO A 19 42.91 4.53 11.33
CA PRO A 19 43.86 5.36 10.61
C PRO A 19 43.29 5.86 9.28
N ALA A 20 43.51 7.15 9.04
CA ALA A 20 43.50 7.75 7.71
C ALA A 20 44.82 7.42 7.00
N ALA A 21 44.77 7.17 5.70
CA ALA A 21 45.92 7.30 4.82
C ALA A 21 45.47 7.56 3.37
N THR A 22 45.75 8.77 2.87
CA THR A 22 45.97 9.09 1.45
C THR A 22 47.45 8.79 1.11
N PRO A 23 47.76 8.43 -0.16
CA PRO A 23 48.46 9.36 -1.05
C PRO A 23 47.97 9.27 -2.51
N ASP A 24 47.77 10.39 -3.20
CA ASP A 24 48.70 11.10 -4.11
C ASP A 24 48.73 10.60 -5.57
N THR A 25 48.09 11.41 -6.41
CA THR A 25 48.49 11.89 -7.74
C THR A 25 49.33 11.00 -8.66
N GLY A 26 48.64 10.32 -9.58
CA GLY A 26 49.19 9.90 -10.87
C GLY A 26 48.47 10.62 -12.01
N ARG A 27 49.10 11.67 -12.56
CA ARG A 27 48.69 12.34 -13.80
C ARG A 27 49.15 11.48 -14.98
N ASP A 28 48.21 10.94 -15.76
CA ASP A 28 48.48 10.52 -17.14
C ASP A 28 47.46 11.18 -18.07
N THR A 29 48.00 11.99 -18.97
CA THR A 29 47.28 12.75 -20.00
C THR A 29 47.02 11.86 -21.20
N GLY A 30 45.76 11.49 -21.40
CA GLY A 30 45.29 10.86 -22.64
C GLY A 30 43.95 11.45 -23.04
N THR A 31 43.95 12.54 -23.79
CA THR A 31 42.78 13.00 -24.54
C THR A 31 42.69 12.21 -25.84
N PRO A 32 41.52 11.61 -26.14
CA PRO A 32 40.98 11.79 -27.47
C PRO A 32 39.54 12.31 -27.43
N THR A 33 39.39 13.41 -28.15
CA THR A 33 38.20 14.04 -28.70
C THR A 33 37.02 13.09 -28.99
N GLY A 34 35.88 13.41 -28.38
CA GLY A 34 34.62 13.60 -29.08
C GLY A 34 33.87 12.37 -29.60
N THR A 35 32.92 11.87 -28.79
CA THR A 35 31.56 11.69 -29.31
C THR A 35 30.55 11.97 -28.19
N THR A 36 30.01 13.18 -28.23
CA THR A 36 28.87 13.59 -27.43
C THR A 36 27.64 13.00 -28.09
N THR A 37 27.29 11.75 -27.77
CA THR A 37 25.90 11.33 -27.93
C THR A 37 25.21 11.63 -26.61
N GLY A 38 24.56 12.79 -26.56
CA GLY A 38 23.74 13.20 -25.43
C GLY A 38 22.73 12.11 -25.12
N THR A 39 22.89 11.44 -23.99
CA THR A 39 21.80 10.76 -23.31
C THR A 39 20.76 11.83 -23.03
N ALA A 40 19.69 11.77 -23.82
CA ALA A 40 18.52 12.62 -23.67
C ALA A 40 18.07 12.59 -22.20
N PRO A 41 17.59 13.72 -21.66
CA PRO A 41 17.05 13.75 -20.31
C PRO A 41 15.92 12.74 -20.22
N ASP A 42 15.95 12.00 -19.11
CA ASP A 42 14.83 11.37 -18.43
C ASP A 42 13.49 11.85 -19.01
N ARG A 43 13.03 11.14 -20.04
CA ARG A 43 11.65 11.27 -20.47
C ARG A 43 10.89 10.57 -19.34
N PRO A 44 9.99 11.25 -18.62
CA PRO A 44 9.14 10.55 -17.69
C PRO A 44 8.46 9.45 -18.51
N GLU A 45 8.75 8.19 -18.17
CA GLU A 45 7.92 7.10 -18.64
C GLU A 45 6.48 7.54 -18.34
N PRO A 46 5.57 7.49 -19.33
CA PRO A 46 4.16 7.69 -19.01
C PRO A 46 3.86 6.73 -17.86
N PRO A 47 3.14 7.17 -16.80
CA PRO A 47 2.82 6.28 -15.71
C PRO A 47 2.25 5.01 -16.34
N ALA A 48 2.90 3.87 -16.06
CA ALA A 48 2.36 2.57 -16.41
C ALA A 48 0.87 2.64 -16.08
N PRO A 49 -0.03 2.27 -17.02
CA PRO A 49 -1.46 2.50 -16.87
C PRO A 49 -1.81 2.04 -15.47
N GLU A 50 -2.19 2.98 -14.60
CA GLU A 50 -2.56 2.69 -13.22
C GLU A 50 -3.51 1.51 -13.34
N GLU A 51 -3.04 0.31 -12.94
CA GLU A 51 -3.74 -0.94 -13.19
C GLU A 51 -5.17 -0.69 -12.78
N ALA A 52 -6.07 -0.61 -13.78
CA ALA A 52 -7.34 0.10 -13.62
C ALA A 52 -8.03 -0.44 -12.38
N THR A 53 -8.02 0.35 -11.30
CA THR A 53 -8.30 -0.20 -9.98
C THR A 53 -9.74 -0.71 -10.01
N PRO A 54 -9.97 -2.02 -9.79
CA PRO A 54 -11.29 -2.58 -9.94
C PRO A 54 -12.24 -1.91 -8.93
N ARG A 55 -13.44 -1.57 -9.40
CA ARG A 55 -14.45 -0.91 -8.58
C ARG A 55 -14.90 -1.86 -7.46
N LEU A 56 -15.10 -1.30 -6.26
CA LEU A 56 -15.49 -2.05 -5.06
C LEU A 56 -16.97 -2.43 -5.04
N LEU A 57 -17.78 -1.67 -5.78
CA LEU A 57 -19.18 -1.96 -6.05
C LEU A 57 -19.34 -2.01 -7.57
N THR A 58 -20.18 -2.93 -8.03
CA THR A 58 -20.64 -2.89 -9.41
C THR A 58 -21.52 -1.66 -9.64
N PRO A 59 -21.62 -1.16 -10.88
CA PRO A 59 -22.50 -0.03 -11.19
C PRO A 59 -23.97 -0.28 -10.80
N ASP A 60 -24.42 -1.54 -10.88
CA ASP A 60 -25.77 -1.97 -10.51
C ASP A 60 -25.99 -1.88 -9.00
N GLU A 61 -25.05 -2.38 -8.18
CA GLU A 61 -25.11 -2.28 -6.72
C GLU A 61 -25.10 -0.81 -6.27
N GLU A 62 -24.21 0.01 -6.85
CA GLU A 62 -24.15 1.45 -6.56
C GLU A 62 -25.49 2.13 -6.86
N GLN A 63 -26.11 1.79 -7.98
CA GLN A 63 -27.42 2.30 -8.35
C GLN A 63 -28.51 1.84 -7.37
N ALA A 64 -28.54 0.56 -7.01
CA ALA A 64 -29.51 0.00 -6.06
C ALA A 64 -29.39 0.63 -4.66
N PHE A 65 -28.18 0.89 -4.17
CA PHE A 65 -27.98 1.62 -2.91
C PHE A 65 -28.45 3.07 -3.01
N ARG A 66 -28.19 3.75 -4.14
CA ARG A 66 -28.66 5.12 -4.37
C ARG A 66 -30.18 5.23 -4.45
N GLU A 67 -30.84 4.27 -5.08
CA GLU A 67 -32.30 4.22 -5.16
C GLU A 67 -32.92 4.04 -3.77
N ARG A 68 -32.39 3.10 -2.98
CA ARG A 68 -32.80 2.91 -1.57
C ARG A 68 -32.57 4.17 -0.74
N TRP A 69 -31.43 4.84 -0.91
CA TRP A 69 -31.15 6.11 -0.22
C TRP A 69 -32.18 7.20 -0.54
N ARG A 70 -32.55 7.35 -1.82
CA ARG A 70 -33.59 8.31 -2.22
C ARG A 70 -34.94 7.99 -1.57
N ALA A 71 -35.32 6.71 -1.50
CA ALA A 71 -36.55 6.30 -0.82
C ALA A 71 -36.56 6.67 0.67
N VAL A 72 -35.42 6.50 1.35
CA VAL A 72 -35.26 6.93 2.75
C VAL A 72 -35.43 8.44 2.91
N GLN A 73 -34.84 9.23 2.01
CA GLN A 73 -34.98 10.69 2.03
C GLN A 73 -36.42 11.14 1.81
N SER A 74 -37.16 10.48 0.90
CA SER A 74 -38.59 10.77 0.71
C SER A 74 -39.39 10.46 1.98
N ARG A 75 -39.13 9.33 2.64
CA ARG A 75 -39.83 8.90 3.84
C ARG A 75 -39.58 9.79 5.05
N PHE A 76 -38.42 10.45 5.12
CA PHE A 76 -38.04 11.32 6.23
C PHE A 76 -39.04 12.47 6.46
N VAL A 77 -39.70 12.93 5.39
CA VAL A 77 -40.70 14.01 5.46
C VAL A 77 -41.95 13.56 6.24
N ASP A 78 -42.34 12.29 6.10
CA ASP A 78 -43.55 11.72 6.71
C ASP A 78 -43.26 11.02 8.05
N ASP A 79 -42.19 10.23 8.12
CA ASP A 79 -41.74 9.51 9.32
C ASP A 79 -40.23 9.65 9.52
N PRO A 80 -39.77 10.69 10.23
CA PRO A 80 -38.35 10.95 10.40
C PRO A 80 -37.64 9.89 11.26
N ARG A 81 -38.34 9.27 12.22
CA ARG A 81 -37.72 8.29 13.12
C ARG A 81 -37.45 6.99 12.38
N GLU A 82 -38.44 6.53 11.62
CA GLU A 82 -38.29 5.30 10.84
C GLU A 82 -37.31 5.50 9.67
N ALA A 83 -37.33 6.67 9.03
CA ALA A 83 -36.36 6.99 7.98
C ALA A 83 -34.92 6.93 8.49
N VAL A 84 -34.63 7.47 9.68
CA VAL A 84 -33.28 7.39 10.27
C VAL A 84 -32.89 5.94 10.59
N HIS A 85 -33.80 5.13 11.15
CA HIS A 85 -33.54 3.71 11.39
C HIS A 85 -33.25 2.95 10.08
N THR A 86 -34.01 3.26 9.02
CA THR A 86 -33.81 2.67 7.69
C THR A 86 -32.49 3.13 7.07
N ALA A 87 -32.10 4.39 7.26
CA ALA A 87 -30.80 4.91 6.83
C ALA A 87 -29.64 4.16 7.51
N ASP A 88 -29.74 3.95 8.82
CA ASP A 88 -28.73 3.22 9.60
C ASP A 88 -28.54 1.79 9.09
N THR A 89 -29.65 1.09 8.86
CA THR A 89 -29.64 -0.27 8.28
C THR A 89 -29.01 -0.26 6.88
N LEU A 90 -29.39 0.70 6.03
CA LEU A 90 -28.85 0.81 4.67
C LEU A 90 -27.33 1.05 4.68
N VAL A 91 -26.84 1.87 5.60
CA VAL A 91 -25.41 2.14 5.75
C VAL A 91 -24.67 0.89 6.25
N ALA A 92 -25.25 0.13 7.18
CA ALA A 92 -24.70 -1.16 7.61
C ALA A 92 -24.59 -2.15 6.45
N ASP A 93 -25.62 -2.25 5.61
CA ASP A 93 -25.61 -3.12 4.42
C ASP A 93 -24.50 -2.73 3.42
N VAL A 94 -24.30 -1.43 3.19
CA VAL A 94 -23.23 -0.92 2.32
C VAL A 94 -21.86 -1.31 2.89
N MET A 95 -21.64 -1.08 4.19
CA MET A 95 -20.39 -1.46 4.84
C MET A 95 -20.12 -2.96 4.75
N GLN A 96 -21.14 -3.79 4.97
CA GLN A 96 -21.01 -5.24 4.86
C GLN A 96 -20.68 -5.68 3.43
N THR A 97 -21.32 -5.08 2.43
CA THR A 97 -21.09 -5.37 1.02
C THR A 97 -19.66 -5.00 0.63
N LEU A 98 -19.20 -3.80 1.00
CA LEU A 98 -17.82 -3.37 0.77
C LEU A 98 -16.82 -4.32 1.43
N ALA A 99 -17.03 -4.66 2.72
CA ALA A 99 -16.16 -5.59 3.45
C ALA A 99 -16.08 -6.96 2.77
N ALA A 100 -17.20 -7.50 2.28
CA ALA A 100 -17.24 -8.76 1.54
C ALA A 100 -16.46 -8.68 0.23
N THR A 101 -16.63 -7.60 -0.55
CA THR A 101 -15.87 -7.40 -1.79
C THR A 101 -14.37 -7.30 -1.51
N PHE A 102 -13.96 -6.56 -0.48
CA PHE A 102 -12.57 -6.46 -0.08
C PHE A 102 -11.99 -7.81 0.36
N ALA A 103 -12.73 -8.58 1.14
CA ALA A 103 -12.31 -9.91 1.57
C ALA A 103 -12.08 -10.84 0.37
N ARG A 104 -12.95 -10.77 -0.63
CA ARG A 104 -12.80 -11.54 -1.86
C ARG A 104 -11.58 -11.12 -2.68
N HIS A 105 -11.38 -9.82 -2.85
CA HIS A 105 -10.21 -9.30 -3.57
C HIS A 105 -8.89 -9.68 -2.88
N LYS A 106 -8.87 -9.66 -1.55
CA LYS A 106 -7.73 -10.15 -0.76
C LYS A 106 -7.48 -11.64 -1.01
N GLN A 107 -8.51 -12.47 -1.02
CA GLN A 107 -8.38 -13.91 -1.32
C GLN A 107 -7.85 -14.16 -2.74
N ASP A 108 -8.32 -13.40 -3.73
CA ASP A 108 -7.83 -13.48 -5.11
C ASP A 108 -6.34 -13.09 -5.20
N LEU A 109 -5.92 -12.07 -4.43
CA LEU A 109 -4.51 -11.72 -4.30
C LEU A 109 -3.71 -12.84 -3.63
N GLU A 110 -4.18 -13.41 -2.52
CA GLU A 110 -3.48 -14.49 -1.80
C GLU A 110 -3.35 -15.77 -2.63
N GLY A 111 -4.39 -16.12 -3.39
CA GLY A 111 -4.40 -17.31 -4.26
C GLY A 111 -3.34 -17.25 -5.37
N GLN A 112 -3.01 -16.06 -5.88
CA GLN A 112 -2.06 -15.91 -7.00
C GLN A 112 -0.60 -16.21 -6.64
N TRP A 113 -0.21 -16.17 -5.36
CA TRP A 113 1.20 -16.36 -4.93
C TRP A 113 1.40 -17.52 -3.97
N SER A 114 0.34 -17.97 -3.29
CA SER A 114 0.41 -19.09 -2.34
C SER A 114 0.47 -20.47 -3.00
N GLN A 115 0.30 -20.54 -4.33
CA GLN A 115 -0.02 -21.78 -5.04
C GLN A 115 1.16 -22.45 -5.79
N GLY A 116 2.42 -22.12 -5.46
CA GLY A 116 3.58 -22.70 -6.16
C GLY A 116 4.82 -22.93 -5.29
N GLU A 117 5.34 -24.16 -5.33
CA GLU A 117 6.53 -24.67 -4.62
C GLU A 117 7.86 -23.94 -4.96
N LYS A 118 7.83 -22.98 -5.90
CA LYS A 118 8.93 -22.07 -6.27
C LYS A 118 8.36 -20.71 -6.67
N VAL A 119 8.09 -19.84 -5.70
CA VAL A 119 7.77 -18.43 -6.00
C VAL A 119 9.09 -17.70 -6.22
N ASP A 120 9.31 -17.19 -7.44
CA ASP A 120 10.49 -16.40 -7.75
C ASP A 120 10.46 -15.06 -7.00
N THR A 121 11.63 -14.50 -6.68
CA THR A 121 11.74 -13.20 -5.98
C THR A 121 11.11 -12.05 -6.75
N GLU A 122 11.02 -12.17 -8.08
CA GLU A 122 10.32 -11.22 -8.94
C GLU A 122 8.80 -11.29 -8.80
N ASP A 123 8.24 -12.49 -8.62
CA ASP A 123 6.81 -12.65 -8.33
C ASP A 123 6.48 -12.05 -6.97
N LEU A 124 7.31 -12.28 -5.94
CA LEU A 124 7.12 -11.63 -4.63
C LEU A 124 7.13 -10.09 -4.72
N ARG A 125 7.99 -9.51 -5.57
CA ARG A 125 8.02 -8.06 -5.80
C ARG A 125 6.70 -7.58 -6.42
N ARG A 126 6.20 -8.27 -7.44
CA ARG A 126 4.92 -7.95 -8.08
C ARG A 126 3.75 -8.11 -7.10
N ALA A 127 3.82 -9.11 -6.22
CA ALA A 127 2.84 -9.32 -5.14
C ALA A 127 2.76 -8.10 -4.24
N LEU A 128 3.91 -7.64 -3.75
CA LEU A 128 3.97 -6.47 -2.88
C LEU A 128 3.45 -5.21 -3.57
N GLN A 129 3.71 -5.04 -4.88
CA GLN A 129 3.17 -3.93 -5.66
C GLN A 129 1.62 -3.99 -5.75
N ARG A 130 1.04 -5.16 -6.03
CA ARG A 130 -0.42 -5.35 -6.05
C ARG A 130 -1.05 -5.12 -4.67
N TYR A 131 -0.42 -5.61 -3.59
CA TYR A 131 -0.84 -5.33 -2.22
C TYR A 131 -0.78 -3.84 -1.88
N ARG A 132 0.24 -3.11 -2.33
CA ARG A 132 0.35 -1.66 -2.14
C ARG A 132 -0.77 -0.92 -2.87
N ALA A 133 -1.07 -1.28 -4.12
CA ALA A 133 -2.18 -0.70 -4.86
C ALA A 133 -3.53 -0.96 -4.15
N PHE A 134 -3.75 -2.20 -3.71
CA PHE A 134 -4.93 -2.58 -2.94
C PHE A 134 -5.04 -1.83 -1.60
N PHE A 135 -3.94 -1.67 -0.87
CA PHE A 135 -3.92 -0.93 0.39
C PHE A 135 -4.19 0.56 0.19
N ASN A 136 -3.59 1.19 -0.81
CA ASN A 136 -3.89 2.59 -1.14
C ASN A 136 -5.35 2.77 -1.55
N ARG A 137 -5.96 1.77 -2.22
CA ARG A 137 -7.39 1.76 -2.53
C ARG A 137 -8.24 1.70 -1.27
N LEU A 138 -7.87 0.90 -0.28
CA LEU A 138 -8.56 0.83 1.02
C LEU A 138 -8.56 2.18 1.75
N LEU A 139 -7.48 2.97 1.60
CA LEU A 139 -7.35 4.27 2.27
C LEU A 139 -7.94 5.45 1.49
N SER A 140 -8.29 5.25 0.20
CA SER A 140 -8.82 6.32 -0.67
C SER A 140 -10.34 6.24 -0.86
N THR A 141 -11.04 5.43 -0.05
CA THR A 141 -12.50 5.31 -0.05
C THR A 141 -13.18 6.41 0.72
#